data_AF-A0A7X8CHC1-F1
#
_entry.id   AF-A0A7X8CHC1-F1
#
_cell.length_a   1.000
_cell.length_b   1.000
_cell.length_c   1.000
_cell.angle_alpha   90.00
_cell.angle_beta   90.00
_cell.angle_gamma   90.00
#
_symmetry.space_group_name_H-M   'P 1'
#
loop_
_entity.id
_entity.type
_entity.pdbx_description
1 polymer ?
#
loop_
_entity_poly.entity_id
_entity_poly.type
_entity_poly.pdbx_seq_one_letter_code
_entity_poly.pdbx_strand_id
1 'polypeptide(L)'
;MKRKILLPTILASLLLTGCGKPEAPKPTAIRLSDEDYRVTFNAAREAIGVKDMPSTGVAKVLVLPVDFEDFPAEDLPGGAENYLNYLEQSFFGDSEDTTWESLKSFYAKSSYGKVTIEGSVEPWYRHPKTAVQLGADARASGAGAAAANTVNRWAINEQIAGRNFSEFDGDADGLIDAIFMIYSAPFFAKNPNTGQAINNDLFWAFRSSTANSPDPGDPMPSNYMWASQEFMFDAGYRDELGQLQHWTTEELAAGTAKTDNHTFIHETGHMMGLDDYYSYDRASGDFGGLGGLDMMDYNVGDHNGYSKWMLGWFHPQLIVSEGEVTLKPIATNGDALVIPANWTGNVNSEYLLIDYYTPENLFKYDSDFSYSGAYPQFYSIPGVRVFHVDSRTGYVQINGPGDYSFSNYVDNVGPMTSSGFYAIIAANSVSRTFHTDSTMKKWKLIQMLERDGQNRLEGSMAIATDDMLFQAGDTFGVTTFADWKFRGGQEVPFKFEITSMNAEGVTIKFFK
;
A
#
# COMPACT_ATOMS: atom_id res chain seq x y z
N MET A 1 -36.85 78.82 21.90
CA MET A 1 -35.86 78.12 22.75
C MET A 1 -34.76 77.54 21.88
N LYS A 2 -33.52 77.95 22.14
CA LYS A 2 -32.22 77.34 21.78
C LYS A 2 -32.01 76.88 20.32
N ARG A 3 -31.49 77.80 19.48
CA ARG A 3 -30.52 77.47 18.41
C ARG A 3 -29.21 77.03 19.06
N LYS A 4 -28.65 75.88 18.68
CA LYS A 4 -27.25 75.52 18.96
C LYS A 4 -26.52 75.26 17.65
N ILE A 5 -25.31 75.77 17.63
CA ILE A 5 -24.35 75.98 16.55
C ILE A 5 -23.66 74.65 16.17
N LEU A 6 -23.46 74.42 14.87
CA LEU A 6 -22.56 73.39 14.34
C LEU A 6 -21.10 73.79 14.65
N LEU A 7 -20.32 72.89 15.25
CA LEU A 7 -18.86 72.90 15.17
C LEU A 7 -18.42 71.80 14.19
N PRO A 8 -17.50 72.06 13.24
CA PRO A 8 -16.85 71.01 12.46
C PRO A 8 -15.65 70.47 13.25
N THR A 9 -15.65 69.17 13.53
CA THR A 9 -14.47 68.49 14.09
C THR A 9 -13.50 68.18 12.96
N ILE A 10 -12.36 68.86 12.97
CA ILE A 10 -11.21 68.60 12.08
C ILE A 10 -10.61 67.26 12.49
N LEU A 11 -10.74 66.24 11.62
CA LEU A 11 -10.07 64.96 11.78
C LEU A 11 -8.63 65.11 11.24
N ALA A 12 -7.67 65.29 12.14
CA ALA A 12 -6.25 65.28 11.80
C ALA A 12 -5.83 63.85 11.41
N SER A 13 -5.44 63.68 10.16
CA SER A 13 -4.80 62.47 9.63
C SER A 13 -3.40 62.31 10.24
N LEU A 14 -3.26 61.46 11.25
CA LEU A 14 -1.97 60.91 11.63
C LEU A 14 -1.56 59.83 10.61
N LEU A 15 -0.67 60.19 9.70
CA LEU A 15 0.14 59.23 8.94
C LEU A 15 1.12 58.57 9.92
N LEU A 16 0.71 57.45 10.52
CA LEU A 16 1.62 56.51 11.13
C LEU A 16 2.37 55.79 10.01
N THR A 17 3.58 56.23 9.71
CA THR A 17 4.56 55.44 8.96
C THR A 17 4.89 54.21 9.81
N GLY A 18 4.17 53.11 9.56
CA GLY A 18 4.48 51.83 10.16
C GLY A 18 5.85 51.38 9.68
N CYS A 19 6.84 51.38 10.58
CA CYS A 19 8.03 50.56 10.42
C CYS A 19 7.54 49.12 10.20
N GLY A 20 7.75 48.59 8.99
CA GLY A 20 7.47 47.19 8.69
C GLY A 20 8.15 46.32 9.73
N LYS A 21 7.37 45.52 10.45
CA LYS A 21 7.94 44.41 11.21
C LYS A 21 8.78 43.58 10.23
N PRO A 22 10.00 43.16 10.59
CA PRO A 22 10.72 42.19 9.77
C PRO A 22 9.79 41.01 9.53
N GLU A 23 9.57 40.67 8.26
CA GLU A 23 8.84 39.46 7.89
C GLU A 23 9.57 38.30 8.59
N ALA A 24 8.82 37.45 9.31
CA ALA A 24 9.42 36.31 9.98
C ALA A 24 10.19 35.48 8.93
N PRO A 25 11.39 34.97 9.25
CA PRO A 25 12.12 34.13 8.31
C PRO A 25 11.21 33.00 7.85
N LYS A 26 11.11 32.84 6.52
CA LYS A 26 10.30 31.77 5.94
C LYS A 26 10.82 30.42 6.43
N PRO A 27 9.94 29.51 6.85
CA PRO A 27 10.38 28.19 7.29
C PRO A 27 10.97 27.42 6.11
N THR A 28 11.98 26.58 6.37
CA THR A 28 12.57 25.67 5.36
C THR A 28 11.50 24.74 4.76
N ALA A 29 10.61 24.21 5.61
CA ALA A 29 9.56 23.30 5.23
C ALA A 29 8.23 23.59 5.93
N ILE A 30 7.12 23.20 5.29
CA ILE A 30 5.76 23.36 5.80
C ILE A 30 5.08 21.99 5.82
N ARG A 31 4.52 21.59 6.98
CA ARG A 31 3.71 20.37 7.08
C ARG A 31 2.44 20.55 6.24
N LEU A 32 2.17 19.61 5.34
CA LEU A 32 0.91 19.56 4.61
C LEU A 32 -0.25 19.16 5.53
N SER A 33 -1.45 19.46 5.09
CA SER A 33 -2.73 19.12 5.73
C SER A 33 -3.76 18.71 4.68
N ASP A 34 -4.90 18.16 5.12
CA ASP A 34 -5.97 17.77 4.19
C ASP A 34 -6.51 18.95 3.36
N GLU A 35 -6.47 20.16 3.91
CA GLU A 35 -6.91 21.39 3.23
C GLU A 35 -5.98 21.79 2.07
N ASP A 36 -4.75 21.27 2.03
CA ASP A 36 -3.79 21.53 0.97
C ASP A 36 -4.03 20.67 -0.28
N TYR A 37 -4.93 19.68 -0.20
CA TYR A 37 -5.19 18.72 -1.27
C TYR A 37 -6.43 19.09 -2.08
N ARG A 38 -6.24 19.29 -3.38
CA ARG A 38 -7.35 19.47 -4.35
C ARG A 38 -8.04 18.15 -4.68
N VAL A 39 -7.27 17.06 -4.74
CA VAL A 39 -7.73 15.70 -5.01
C VAL A 39 -7.01 14.78 -4.04
N THR A 40 -7.76 14.01 -3.26
CA THR A 40 -7.23 12.94 -2.41
C THR A 40 -7.08 11.65 -3.20
N PHE A 41 -6.28 10.71 -2.69
CA PHE A 41 -6.18 9.36 -3.27
C PHE A 41 -7.53 8.66 -3.42
N ASN A 42 -8.33 8.61 -2.34
CA ASN A 42 -9.64 7.96 -2.35
C ASN A 42 -10.56 8.57 -3.41
N ALA A 43 -10.61 9.90 -3.53
CA ALA A 43 -11.37 10.56 -4.59
C ALA A 43 -10.91 10.16 -6.01
N ALA A 44 -9.61 9.93 -6.24
CA ALA A 44 -9.10 9.42 -7.53
C ALA A 44 -9.47 7.95 -7.76
N ARG A 45 -9.53 7.13 -6.72
CA ARG A 45 -9.95 5.72 -6.75
C ARG A 45 -11.46 5.57 -6.98
N GLU A 46 -12.28 6.33 -6.26
CA GLU A 46 -13.71 6.41 -6.48
C GLU A 46 -14.05 6.92 -7.89
N ALA A 47 -13.26 7.86 -8.41
CA ALA A 47 -13.44 8.40 -9.76
C ALA A 47 -13.30 7.35 -10.87
N ILE A 48 -12.63 6.21 -10.62
CA ILE A 48 -12.56 5.07 -11.56
C ILE A 48 -13.54 3.94 -11.23
N GLY A 49 -14.46 4.19 -10.29
CA GLY A 49 -15.47 3.22 -9.88
C GLY A 49 -14.94 2.09 -9.01
N VAL A 50 -13.75 2.26 -8.40
CA VAL A 50 -13.24 1.27 -7.45
C VAL A 50 -13.64 1.66 -6.02
N LYS A 51 -14.04 0.65 -5.27
CA LYS A 51 -14.50 0.73 -3.88
C LYS A 51 -13.50 -0.02 -3.02
N ASP A 52 -12.61 0.75 -2.41
CA ASP A 52 -11.53 0.24 -1.57
C ASP A 52 -12.00 0.16 -0.11
N MET A 53 -11.38 -0.73 0.65
CA MET A 53 -11.54 -0.80 2.09
C MET A 53 -11.12 0.52 2.75
N PRO A 54 -11.81 0.99 3.80
CA PRO A 54 -11.39 2.15 4.57
C PRO A 54 -9.95 2.04 5.06
N SER A 55 -9.12 3.02 4.73
CA SER A 55 -7.72 3.10 5.12
C SER A 55 -7.48 3.87 6.43
N THR A 56 -8.54 4.43 7.03
CA THR A 56 -8.51 5.13 8.32
C THR A 56 -9.78 4.81 9.12
N GLY A 57 -9.75 5.06 10.43
CA GLY A 57 -10.85 4.73 11.33
C GLY A 57 -10.90 3.24 11.66
N VAL A 58 -12.10 2.71 11.86
CA VAL A 58 -12.33 1.28 12.07
C VAL A 58 -12.69 0.67 10.73
N ALA A 59 -11.90 -0.29 10.27
CA ALA A 59 -12.18 -1.05 9.06
C ALA A 59 -12.50 -2.49 9.45
N LYS A 60 -13.76 -2.88 9.27
CA LYS A 60 -14.25 -4.21 9.65
C LYS A 60 -14.15 -5.17 8.49
N VAL A 61 -13.54 -6.33 8.72
CA VAL A 61 -13.29 -7.35 7.69
C VAL A 61 -14.06 -8.63 7.99
N LEU A 62 -14.62 -9.25 6.96
CA LEU A 62 -15.27 -10.55 7.07
C LEU A 62 -14.31 -11.64 6.60
N VAL A 63 -13.83 -12.49 7.50
CA VAL A 63 -13.05 -13.68 7.13
C VAL A 63 -14.00 -14.83 6.87
N LEU A 64 -13.97 -15.38 5.66
CA LEU A 64 -14.92 -16.37 5.16
C LEU A 64 -14.18 -17.64 4.70
N PRO A 65 -13.97 -18.62 5.61
CA PRO A 65 -13.27 -19.85 5.29
C PRO A 65 -14.11 -20.78 4.41
N VAL A 66 -13.51 -21.31 3.35
CA VAL A 66 -14.16 -22.24 2.43
C VAL A 66 -13.31 -23.48 2.19
N ASP A 67 -13.92 -24.64 2.15
CA ASP A 67 -13.21 -25.89 1.87
C ASP A 67 -13.86 -26.67 0.72
N PHE A 68 -13.20 -27.74 0.30
CA PHE A 68 -13.58 -28.50 -0.89
C PHE A 68 -13.66 -29.99 -0.57
N GLU A 69 -14.43 -30.73 -1.35
CA GLU A 69 -14.55 -32.19 -1.13
C GLU A 69 -13.20 -32.91 -1.20
N ASP A 70 -12.27 -32.45 -2.04
CA ASP A 70 -10.91 -33.00 -2.15
C ASP A 70 -9.87 -32.37 -1.23
N PHE A 71 -10.25 -31.32 -0.50
CA PHE A 71 -9.44 -30.68 0.53
C PHE A 71 -10.36 -30.24 1.69
N PRO A 72 -10.96 -31.18 2.42
CA PRO A 72 -11.86 -30.85 3.51
C PRO A 72 -11.09 -30.18 4.67
N ALA A 73 -11.68 -29.20 5.33
CA ALA A 73 -11.08 -28.54 6.49
C ALA A 73 -10.88 -29.51 7.66
N GLU A 74 -11.66 -30.60 7.72
CA GLU A 74 -11.47 -31.66 8.71
C GLU A 74 -10.15 -32.43 8.52
N ASP A 75 -9.56 -32.43 7.31
CA ASP A 75 -8.27 -33.07 7.03
C ASP A 75 -7.07 -32.16 7.33
N LEU A 76 -7.31 -30.89 7.66
CA LEU A 76 -6.25 -29.99 8.11
C LEU A 76 -5.67 -30.49 9.46
N PRO A 77 -4.37 -30.29 9.74
CA PRO A 77 -3.78 -30.69 11.01
C PRO A 77 -4.50 -30.10 12.24
N GLY A 78 -5.08 -30.95 13.07
CA GLY A 78 -5.90 -30.51 14.23
C GLY A 78 -7.36 -30.17 13.88
N GLY A 79 -7.74 -30.30 12.60
CA GLY A 79 -9.09 -30.14 12.10
C GLY A 79 -9.54 -28.69 11.93
N ALA A 80 -10.79 -28.55 11.46
CA ALA A 80 -11.40 -27.27 11.09
C ALA A 80 -11.38 -26.22 12.22
N GLU A 81 -11.70 -26.62 13.46
CA GLU A 81 -11.75 -25.73 14.63
C GLU A 81 -10.38 -25.13 14.96
N ASN A 82 -9.32 -25.94 14.87
CA ASN A 82 -7.96 -25.48 15.12
C ASN A 82 -7.54 -24.39 14.11
N TYR A 83 -7.93 -24.57 12.85
CA TYR A 83 -7.67 -23.59 11.81
C TYR A 83 -8.54 -22.33 11.91
N LEU A 84 -9.74 -22.40 12.49
CA LEU A 84 -10.48 -21.18 12.85
C LEU A 84 -9.72 -20.37 13.90
N ASN A 85 -9.09 -21.02 14.89
CA ASN A 85 -8.27 -20.32 15.88
C ASN A 85 -7.03 -19.67 15.25
N TYR A 86 -6.38 -20.34 14.29
CA TYR A 86 -5.26 -19.74 13.55
C TYR A 86 -5.68 -18.53 12.72
N LEU A 87 -6.88 -18.55 12.13
CA LEU A 87 -7.42 -17.40 11.43
C LEU A 87 -7.72 -16.24 12.40
N GLU A 88 -8.33 -16.51 13.55
CA GLU A 88 -8.55 -15.49 14.57
C GLU A 88 -7.21 -14.84 15.03
N GLN A 89 -6.16 -15.64 15.24
CA GLN A 89 -4.81 -15.14 15.55
C GLN A 89 -4.22 -14.31 14.40
N SER A 90 -4.32 -14.81 13.17
CA SER A 90 -3.77 -14.16 11.97
C SER A 90 -4.37 -12.80 11.70
N PHE A 91 -5.68 -12.67 11.89
CA PHE A 91 -6.40 -11.44 11.57
C PHE A 91 -6.47 -10.48 12.76
N PHE A 92 -6.70 -10.99 13.97
CA PHE A 92 -7.11 -10.18 15.12
C PHE A 92 -6.25 -10.37 16.39
N GLY A 93 -5.26 -11.27 16.36
CA GLY A 93 -4.32 -11.49 17.46
C GLY A 93 -3.39 -10.31 17.72
N ASP A 94 -2.67 -10.36 18.83
CA ASP A 94 -1.58 -9.42 19.12
C ASP A 94 -0.27 -9.92 18.46
N SER A 95 0.74 -9.06 18.32
CA SER A 95 2.02 -9.43 17.69
C SER A 95 2.65 -10.69 18.32
N GLU A 96 2.50 -10.83 19.64
CA GLU A 96 3.08 -11.94 20.40
C GLU A 96 2.38 -13.29 20.15
N ASP A 97 1.18 -13.28 19.60
CA ASP A 97 0.43 -14.47 19.21
C ASP A 97 0.90 -15.02 17.85
N THR A 98 1.70 -14.25 17.12
CA THR A 98 2.18 -14.55 15.76
C THR A 98 3.70 -14.74 15.70
N THR A 99 4.25 -15.14 14.55
CA THR A 99 5.71 -15.14 14.32
C THR A 99 6.25 -13.73 14.10
N TRP A 100 5.42 -12.81 13.61
CA TRP A 100 5.77 -11.41 13.34
C TRP A 100 4.63 -10.46 13.72
N GLU A 101 3.59 -10.40 12.89
CA GLU A 101 2.41 -9.56 13.12
C GLU A 101 1.12 -10.24 12.66
N SER A 102 0.01 -9.94 13.32
CA SER A 102 -1.34 -10.15 12.77
C SER A 102 -1.69 -9.00 11.82
N LEU A 103 -2.79 -9.15 11.07
CA LEU A 103 -3.31 -8.07 10.25
C LEU A 103 -3.61 -6.82 11.09
N LYS A 104 -4.31 -7.00 12.21
CA LYS A 104 -4.62 -5.93 13.17
C LYS A 104 -3.37 -5.26 13.73
N SER A 105 -2.39 -6.03 14.21
CA SER A 105 -1.21 -5.45 14.85
C SER A 105 -0.29 -4.75 13.84
N PHE A 106 -0.14 -5.31 12.63
CA PHE A 106 0.59 -4.66 11.54
C PHE A 106 -0.01 -3.30 11.18
N TYR A 107 -1.31 -3.26 10.84
CA TYR A 107 -1.94 -2.02 10.38
C TYR A 107 -2.07 -0.97 11.48
N ALA A 108 -2.25 -1.37 12.74
CA ALA A 108 -2.20 -0.45 13.86
C ALA A 108 -0.81 0.22 14.00
N LYS A 109 0.28 -0.55 13.87
CA LYS A 109 1.65 -0.04 13.93
C LYS A 109 2.00 0.81 12.71
N SER A 110 1.72 0.29 11.51
CA SER A 110 2.06 0.93 10.24
C SER A 110 1.35 2.28 10.08
N SER A 111 0.08 2.35 10.48
CA SER A 111 -0.72 3.55 10.35
C SER A 111 -0.56 4.55 11.49
N TYR A 112 0.30 4.29 12.48
CA TYR A 112 0.38 5.10 13.71
C TYR A 112 -0.97 5.20 14.44
N GLY A 113 -1.75 4.11 14.40
CA GLY A 113 -3.10 4.02 14.98
C GLY A 113 -4.18 4.76 14.19
N LYS A 114 -3.94 5.12 12.93
CA LYS A 114 -4.93 5.79 12.08
C LYS A 114 -5.97 4.84 11.50
N VAL A 115 -5.64 3.56 11.36
CA VAL A 115 -6.61 2.48 11.08
C VAL A 115 -6.55 1.41 12.16
N THR A 116 -7.71 0.90 12.52
CA THR A 116 -7.89 -0.27 13.36
C THR A 116 -8.65 -1.32 12.57
N ILE A 117 -8.09 -2.52 12.48
CA ILE A 117 -8.74 -3.66 11.83
C ILE A 117 -9.52 -4.44 12.88
N GLU A 118 -10.81 -4.64 12.63
CA GLU A 118 -11.72 -5.45 13.42
C GLU A 118 -12.48 -6.40 12.50
N GLY A 119 -13.26 -7.34 13.04
CA GLY A 119 -14.05 -8.23 12.19
C GLY A 119 -14.47 -9.51 12.90
N SER A 120 -14.75 -10.52 12.08
CA SER A 120 -15.15 -11.85 12.54
C SER A 120 -14.66 -12.92 11.57
N VAL A 121 -14.36 -14.11 12.11
CA VAL A 121 -14.13 -15.32 11.32
C VAL A 121 -15.39 -16.17 11.29
N GLU A 122 -15.83 -16.53 10.10
CA GLU A 122 -16.93 -17.46 9.90
C GLU A 122 -16.53 -18.92 10.08
N PRO A 123 -17.51 -19.82 10.34
CA PRO A 123 -17.29 -21.26 10.19
C PRO A 123 -16.84 -21.62 8.77
N TRP A 124 -16.26 -22.81 8.62
CA TRP A 124 -15.93 -23.37 7.31
C TRP A 124 -17.19 -23.72 6.52
N TYR A 125 -17.20 -23.35 5.23
CA TYR A 125 -18.25 -23.73 4.28
C TYR A 125 -17.73 -24.62 3.16
N ARG A 126 -18.31 -25.82 3.04
CA ARG A 126 -17.99 -26.80 1.99
C ARG A 126 -18.57 -26.43 0.65
N HIS A 127 -17.71 -25.99 -0.26
CA HIS A 127 -18.10 -25.72 -1.63
C HIS A 127 -18.42 -27.04 -2.37
N PRO A 128 -19.49 -27.10 -3.18
CA PRO A 128 -19.94 -28.33 -3.83
C PRO A 128 -19.04 -28.82 -4.96
N LYS A 129 -18.15 -27.96 -5.48
CA LYS A 129 -17.09 -28.37 -6.43
C LYS A 129 -15.81 -28.69 -5.70
N THR A 130 -15.05 -29.66 -6.21
CA THR A 130 -13.65 -29.89 -5.81
C THR A 130 -12.77 -28.71 -6.23
N ALA A 131 -11.62 -28.55 -5.57
CA ALA A 131 -10.61 -27.57 -5.97
C ALA A 131 -10.13 -27.80 -7.40
N VAL A 132 -9.99 -29.07 -7.80
CA VAL A 132 -9.67 -29.46 -9.19
C VAL A 132 -10.74 -29.00 -10.19
N GLN A 133 -12.03 -29.21 -9.88
CA GLN A 133 -13.13 -28.79 -10.74
C GLN A 133 -13.18 -27.26 -10.87
N LEU A 134 -13.06 -26.54 -9.75
CA LEU A 134 -13.02 -25.08 -9.75
C LEU A 134 -11.83 -24.56 -10.57
N GLY A 135 -10.66 -25.19 -10.43
CA GLY A 135 -9.49 -24.90 -11.23
C GLY A 135 -9.68 -25.17 -12.73
N ALA A 136 -10.53 -26.13 -13.11
CA ALA A 136 -10.90 -26.40 -14.49
C ALA A 136 -11.80 -25.29 -15.06
N ASP A 137 -12.75 -24.78 -14.27
CA ASP A 137 -13.62 -23.65 -14.65
C ASP A 137 -12.81 -22.36 -14.86
N ALA A 138 -11.84 -22.09 -14.00
CA ALA A 138 -10.91 -20.97 -14.17
C ALA A 138 -10.14 -21.06 -15.49
N ARG A 139 -9.66 -22.26 -15.87
CA ARG A 139 -8.98 -22.48 -17.17
C ARG A 139 -9.93 -22.28 -18.35
N ALA A 140 -11.15 -22.79 -18.24
CA ALA A 140 -12.14 -22.71 -19.32
C ALA A 140 -12.60 -21.27 -19.58
N SER A 141 -12.71 -20.45 -18.54
CA SER A 141 -13.07 -19.03 -18.64
C SER A 141 -11.87 -18.12 -18.97
N GLY A 142 -10.64 -18.58 -18.72
CA GLY A 142 -9.44 -17.75 -18.81
C GLY A 142 -9.34 -16.69 -17.70
N ALA A 143 -10.18 -16.78 -16.65
CA ALA A 143 -10.29 -15.78 -15.60
C ALA A 143 -10.40 -16.43 -14.21
N GLY A 144 -9.28 -16.54 -13.48
CA GLY A 144 -9.24 -17.08 -12.12
C GLY A 144 -10.16 -16.32 -11.16
N ALA A 145 -10.16 -14.98 -11.23
CA ALA A 145 -11.04 -14.13 -10.44
C ALA A 145 -12.53 -14.46 -10.66
N ALA A 146 -12.95 -14.75 -11.89
CA ALA A 146 -14.34 -15.12 -12.15
C ALA A 146 -14.74 -16.41 -11.44
N ALA A 147 -13.85 -17.42 -11.40
CA ALA A 147 -14.10 -18.66 -10.68
C ALA A 147 -14.16 -18.43 -9.16
N ALA A 148 -13.20 -17.70 -8.59
CA ALA A 148 -13.23 -17.34 -7.16
C ALA A 148 -14.49 -16.54 -6.78
N ASN A 149 -14.93 -15.61 -7.65
CA ASN A 149 -16.17 -14.86 -7.45
C ASN A 149 -17.42 -15.77 -7.40
N THR A 150 -17.44 -16.89 -8.14
CA THR A 150 -18.55 -17.85 -7.99
C THR A 150 -18.63 -18.44 -6.59
N VAL A 151 -17.47 -18.69 -5.95
CA VAL A 151 -17.39 -19.17 -4.56
C VAL A 151 -17.83 -18.07 -3.60
N ASN A 152 -17.38 -16.83 -3.80
CA ASN A 152 -17.79 -15.67 -2.99
C ASN A 152 -19.31 -15.53 -2.98
N ARG A 153 -19.91 -15.47 -4.18
CA ARG A 153 -21.36 -15.34 -4.33
C ARG A 153 -22.12 -16.51 -3.74
N TRP A 154 -21.62 -17.74 -3.87
CA TRP A 154 -22.22 -18.91 -3.26
C TRP A 154 -22.21 -18.82 -1.73
N ALA A 155 -21.06 -18.50 -1.14
CA ALA A 155 -20.92 -18.43 0.31
C ALA A 155 -21.83 -17.33 0.89
N ILE A 156 -21.75 -16.11 0.36
CA ILE A 156 -22.54 -14.97 0.84
C ILE A 156 -24.05 -15.17 0.61
N ASN A 157 -24.47 -15.52 -0.62
CA ASN A 157 -25.90 -15.53 -0.96
C ASN A 157 -26.62 -16.83 -0.59
N GLU A 158 -25.90 -17.94 -0.36
CA GLU A 158 -26.52 -19.24 -0.07
C GLU A 158 -26.21 -19.77 1.32
N GLN A 159 -24.97 -19.64 1.80
CA GLN A 159 -24.56 -20.23 3.08
C GLN A 159 -24.84 -19.32 4.27
N ILE A 160 -24.59 -18.02 4.10
CA ILE A 160 -24.85 -17.00 5.13
C ILE A 160 -25.93 -16.00 4.70
N ALA A 161 -26.89 -16.48 3.91
CA ALA A 161 -28.05 -15.71 3.49
C ALA A 161 -28.81 -15.13 4.70
N GLY A 162 -29.06 -13.83 4.70
CA GLY A 162 -29.74 -13.13 5.79
C GLY A 162 -28.86 -12.78 6.99
N ARG A 163 -27.54 -13.02 6.92
CA ARG A 163 -26.57 -12.40 7.83
C ARG A 163 -26.63 -10.88 7.66
N ASN A 164 -26.57 -10.15 8.77
CA ASN A 164 -26.46 -8.70 8.70
C ASN A 164 -25.02 -8.30 8.36
N PHE A 165 -24.82 -7.67 7.21
CA PHE A 165 -23.51 -7.19 6.76
C PHE A 165 -23.27 -5.71 7.05
N SER A 166 -24.23 -5.00 7.66
CA SER A 166 -24.15 -3.55 7.89
C SER A 166 -22.93 -3.10 8.70
N GLU A 167 -22.30 -3.98 9.47
CA GLU A 167 -21.10 -3.64 10.21
C GLU A 167 -19.82 -3.68 9.37
N PHE A 168 -19.84 -4.32 8.20
CA PHE A 168 -18.71 -4.43 7.28
C PHE A 168 -18.79 -3.42 6.12
N ASP A 169 -19.68 -2.43 6.23
CA ASP A 169 -19.86 -1.31 5.30
C ASP A 169 -19.53 -0.02 6.06
N GLY A 170 -18.23 0.18 6.32
CA GLY A 170 -17.71 1.23 7.19
C GLY A 170 -17.86 2.64 6.61
N ASP A 171 -17.93 2.75 5.28
CA ASP A 171 -18.15 4.01 4.57
C ASP A 171 -19.62 4.25 4.16
N ALA A 172 -20.50 3.29 4.45
CA ALA A 172 -21.93 3.31 4.18
C ALA A 172 -22.27 3.46 2.68
N ASP A 173 -21.44 2.90 1.81
CA ASP A 173 -21.64 2.92 0.37
C ASP A 173 -22.56 1.81 -0.13
N GLY A 174 -22.95 0.87 0.74
CA GLY A 174 -23.82 -0.26 0.45
C GLY A 174 -23.09 -1.50 -0.04
N LEU A 175 -21.77 -1.57 0.16
CA LEU A 175 -20.93 -2.73 -0.15
C LEU A 175 -20.18 -3.19 1.10
N ILE A 176 -19.84 -4.48 1.12
CA ILE A 176 -18.91 -5.01 2.11
C ILE A 176 -17.49 -4.56 1.74
N ASP A 177 -16.86 -3.82 2.64
CA ASP A 177 -15.54 -3.19 2.49
C ASP A 177 -14.45 -4.21 2.13
N ALA A 178 -14.47 -5.36 2.83
CA ALA A 178 -13.41 -6.35 2.74
C ALA A 178 -13.87 -7.77 3.14
N ILE A 179 -13.80 -8.70 2.18
CA ILE A 179 -14.03 -10.13 2.41
C ILE A 179 -12.73 -10.91 2.22
N PHE A 180 -12.27 -11.62 3.24
CA PHE A 180 -11.11 -12.49 3.19
C PHE A 180 -11.55 -13.93 2.98
N MET A 181 -11.57 -14.38 1.73
CA MET A 181 -11.89 -15.77 1.39
C MET A 181 -10.66 -16.65 1.54
N ILE A 182 -10.61 -17.38 2.66
CA ILE A 182 -9.49 -18.28 2.97
C ILE A 182 -9.88 -19.72 2.67
N TYR A 183 -9.14 -20.37 1.76
CA TYR A 183 -9.44 -21.74 1.37
C TYR A 183 -8.52 -22.78 2.01
N SER A 184 -9.03 -23.99 2.19
CA SER A 184 -8.33 -25.10 2.85
C SER A 184 -7.20 -25.73 2.03
N ALA A 185 -7.33 -25.75 0.69
CA ALA A 185 -6.39 -26.39 -0.20
C ALA A 185 -5.00 -25.71 -0.16
N PRO A 186 -3.89 -26.46 0.01
CA PRO A 186 -2.54 -25.89 -0.12
C PRO A 186 -2.31 -25.28 -1.50
N PHE A 187 -1.48 -24.25 -1.60
CA PHE A 187 -1.10 -23.72 -2.91
C PHE A 187 -0.23 -24.76 -3.64
N PHE A 188 -0.35 -24.83 -4.97
CA PHE A 188 0.35 -25.82 -5.80
C PHE A 188 0.07 -27.30 -5.47
N ALA A 189 -1.04 -27.61 -4.77
CA ALA A 189 -1.36 -28.96 -4.36
C ALA A 189 -1.75 -29.92 -5.50
N LYS A 190 -1.86 -31.20 -5.12
CA LYS A 190 -2.52 -32.23 -5.93
C LYS A 190 -3.66 -32.82 -5.13
N ASN A 191 -4.78 -33.08 -5.80
CA ASN A 191 -5.91 -33.79 -5.22
C ASN A 191 -5.41 -35.11 -4.58
N PRO A 192 -5.63 -35.34 -3.29
CA PRO A 192 -5.05 -36.47 -2.56
C PRO A 192 -5.46 -37.85 -3.09
N ASN A 193 -6.67 -37.93 -3.65
CA ASN A 193 -7.26 -39.19 -4.11
C ASN A 193 -6.88 -39.55 -5.55
N THR A 194 -6.67 -38.54 -6.40
CA THR A 194 -6.44 -38.73 -7.85
C THR A 194 -5.03 -38.38 -8.31
N GLY A 195 -4.27 -37.63 -7.50
CA GLY A 195 -2.96 -37.09 -7.87
C GLY A 195 -3.01 -35.96 -8.91
N GLN A 196 -4.20 -35.50 -9.29
CA GLN A 196 -4.38 -34.42 -10.25
C GLN A 196 -4.00 -33.07 -9.62
N ALA A 197 -3.13 -32.29 -10.29
CA ALA A 197 -2.75 -30.97 -9.83
C ALA A 197 -3.92 -29.98 -9.87
N ILE A 198 -4.02 -29.12 -8.86
CA ILE A 198 -4.96 -27.99 -8.86
C ILE A 198 -4.48 -26.89 -9.84
N ASN A 199 -5.26 -25.82 -10.00
CA ASN A 199 -4.85 -24.69 -10.83
C ASN A 199 -4.01 -23.70 -10.02
N ASN A 200 -2.69 -23.72 -10.24
CA ASN A 200 -1.74 -22.85 -9.55
C ASN A 200 -2.06 -21.36 -9.68
N ASP A 201 -2.56 -20.88 -10.82
CA ASP A 201 -2.88 -19.47 -11.04
C ASP A 201 -4.14 -19.04 -10.26
N LEU A 202 -5.12 -19.96 -10.13
CA LEU A 202 -6.31 -19.71 -9.32
C LEU A 202 -6.01 -19.81 -7.83
N PHE A 203 -5.20 -20.77 -7.41
CA PHE A 203 -4.90 -21.06 -6.01
C PHE A 203 -3.60 -20.38 -5.54
N TRP A 204 -3.25 -19.25 -6.16
CA TRP A 204 -2.31 -18.27 -5.63
C TRP A 204 -3.09 -17.12 -4.99
N ALA A 205 -2.47 -16.39 -4.05
CA ALA A 205 -3.11 -15.26 -3.40
C ALA A 205 -3.36 -14.11 -4.39
N PHE A 206 -4.56 -13.54 -4.37
CA PHE A 206 -4.87 -12.31 -5.08
C PHE A 206 -6.09 -11.60 -4.47
N ARG A 207 -6.27 -10.35 -4.87
CA ARG A 207 -7.45 -9.54 -4.60
C ARG A 207 -8.29 -9.33 -5.87
N SER A 208 -9.61 -9.21 -5.71
CA SER A 208 -10.49 -8.86 -6.82
C SER A 208 -11.77 -8.21 -6.30
N SER A 209 -12.64 -7.80 -7.22
CA SER A 209 -13.94 -7.23 -6.88
C SER A 209 -15.07 -7.89 -7.65
N THR A 210 -16.28 -7.79 -7.10
CA THR A 210 -17.50 -8.26 -7.76
C THR A 210 -18.34 -7.08 -8.26
N ALA A 211 -19.02 -7.27 -9.39
CA ALA A 211 -19.88 -6.24 -9.98
C ALA A 211 -21.30 -6.29 -9.40
N ASN A 212 -21.44 -6.09 -8.08
CA ASN A 212 -22.74 -5.97 -7.43
C ASN A 212 -23.23 -4.52 -7.37
N SER A 213 -24.55 -4.35 -7.39
CA SER A 213 -25.15 -3.04 -7.11
C SER A 213 -25.13 -2.80 -5.60
N PRO A 214 -24.66 -1.63 -5.13
CA PRO A 214 -24.68 -1.33 -3.71
C PRO A 214 -26.10 -1.28 -3.13
N ASP A 215 -26.26 -1.77 -1.90
CA ASP A 215 -27.50 -1.68 -1.13
C ASP A 215 -27.18 -1.31 0.34
N PRO A 216 -27.33 -0.03 0.75
CA PRO A 216 -27.06 0.40 2.12
C PRO A 216 -27.94 -0.27 3.20
N GLY A 217 -29.04 -0.92 2.80
CA GLY A 217 -29.89 -1.68 3.72
C GLY A 217 -29.45 -3.14 3.91
N ASP A 218 -28.70 -3.68 2.95
CA ASP A 218 -28.17 -5.04 2.93
C ASP A 218 -26.86 -5.08 2.11
N PRO A 219 -25.73 -4.65 2.69
CA PRO A 219 -24.50 -4.42 1.93
C PRO A 219 -24.05 -5.64 1.13
N MET A 220 -23.76 -5.40 -0.14
CA MET A 220 -23.46 -6.46 -1.10
C MET A 220 -21.95 -6.75 -1.15
N PRO A 221 -21.52 -8.00 -1.41
CA PRO A 221 -20.10 -8.29 -1.51
C PRO A 221 -19.47 -7.51 -2.65
N SER A 222 -18.31 -6.89 -2.44
CA SER A 222 -17.57 -6.17 -3.47
C SER A 222 -16.12 -6.62 -3.50
N ASN A 223 -15.30 -6.09 -2.59
CA ASN A 223 -13.86 -6.31 -2.56
C ASN A 223 -13.54 -7.60 -1.79
N TYR A 224 -12.76 -8.50 -2.38
CA TYR A 224 -12.39 -9.74 -1.72
C TYR A 224 -10.96 -10.17 -2.02
N MET A 225 -10.33 -10.76 -1.01
CA MET A 225 -9.09 -11.51 -1.12
C MET A 225 -9.39 -13.00 -1.27
N TRP A 226 -8.64 -13.69 -2.12
CA TRP A 226 -8.67 -15.13 -2.29
C TRP A 226 -7.29 -15.69 -1.95
N ALA A 227 -7.17 -16.49 -0.90
CA ALA A 227 -5.86 -17.02 -0.48
C ALA A 227 -5.94 -18.35 0.27
N SER A 228 -4.85 -19.11 0.22
CA SER A 228 -4.71 -20.37 0.96
C SER A 228 -4.51 -20.10 2.44
N GLN A 229 -5.08 -20.96 3.29
CA GLN A 229 -4.69 -21.01 4.71
C GLN A 229 -3.18 -21.25 4.90
N GLU A 230 -2.52 -21.91 3.94
CA GLU A 230 -1.12 -22.34 4.05
C GLU A 230 -0.15 -21.15 4.15
N PHE A 231 -0.53 -19.98 3.63
CA PHE A 231 0.26 -18.75 3.76
C PHE A 231 0.46 -18.30 5.22
N MET A 232 -0.33 -18.82 6.16
CA MET A 232 -0.11 -18.60 7.59
C MET A 232 1.17 -19.29 8.10
N PHE A 233 1.75 -20.25 7.38
CA PHE A 233 2.80 -21.13 7.90
C PHE A 233 3.99 -21.36 6.96
N ASP A 234 3.86 -21.02 5.68
CA ASP A 234 4.85 -21.34 4.65
C ASP A 234 6.24 -20.70 4.90
N ALA A 235 6.25 -19.52 5.52
CA ALA A 235 7.46 -18.81 5.91
C ALA A 235 8.25 -19.49 7.04
N GLY A 236 7.59 -20.34 7.83
CA GLY A 236 8.16 -20.93 9.05
C GLY A 236 8.40 -19.90 10.15
N TYR A 237 9.37 -20.17 11.01
CA TYR A 237 9.75 -19.28 12.11
C TYR A 237 11.27 -19.30 12.33
N ARG A 238 11.78 -18.32 13.07
CA ARG A 238 13.18 -18.30 13.54
C ARG A 238 13.26 -18.74 14.99
N ASP A 239 14.10 -19.72 15.28
CA ASP A 239 14.35 -20.17 16.65
C ASP A 239 15.22 -19.17 17.43
N GLU A 240 15.51 -19.48 18.71
CA GLU A 240 16.34 -18.63 19.59
C GLU A 240 17.76 -18.38 19.06
N LEU A 241 18.23 -19.20 18.12
CA LEU A 241 19.54 -19.08 17.46
C LEU A 241 19.45 -18.37 16.10
N GLY A 242 18.25 -17.93 15.70
CA GLY A 242 18.00 -17.29 14.41
C GLY A 242 17.98 -18.27 13.23
N GLN A 243 17.83 -19.58 13.46
CA GLN A 243 17.74 -20.56 12.38
C GLN A 243 16.29 -20.72 11.91
N LEU A 244 16.09 -20.82 10.59
CA LEU A 244 14.78 -21.10 10.00
C LEU A 244 14.35 -22.51 10.36
N GLN A 245 13.16 -22.61 10.94
CA GLN A 245 12.43 -23.84 11.22
C GLN A 245 11.06 -23.78 10.53
N HIS A 246 10.47 -24.93 10.27
CA HIS A 246 9.10 -25.05 9.78
C HIS A 246 8.25 -25.80 10.79
N TRP A 247 6.99 -25.37 10.94
CA TRP A 247 6.04 -26.04 11.80
C TRP A 247 5.78 -27.47 11.31
N THR A 248 5.86 -28.42 12.24
CA THR A 248 5.52 -29.82 11.98
C THR A 248 4.01 -30.03 11.95
N THR A 249 3.56 -31.11 11.32
CA THR A 249 2.14 -31.49 11.33
C THR A 249 1.63 -31.71 12.76
N GLU A 250 2.47 -32.23 13.66
CA GLU A 250 2.15 -32.42 15.07
C GLU A 250 1.98 -31.09 15.82
N GLU A 251 2.84 -30.09 15.57
CA GLU A 251 2.72 -28.76 16.19
C GLU A 251 1.50 -27.99 15.68
N LEU A 252 1.22 -28.09 14.38
CA LEU A 252 -0.01 -27.54 13.80
C LEU A 252 -1.22 -28.22 14.44
N ALA A 253 -1.25 -29.56 14.50
CA ALA A 253 -2.37 -30.29 15.09
C ALA A 253 -2.56 -30.06 16.59
N ALA A 254 -1.48 -29.71 17.30
CA ALA A 254 -1.52 -29.37 18.71
C ALA A 254 -1.99 -27.93 19.00
N GLY A 255 -2.14 -27.09 17.96
CA GLY A 255 -2.52 -25.68 18.14
C GLY A 255 -1.37 -24.81 18.67
N THR A 256 -0.12 -25.26 18.56
CA THR A 256 1.06 -24.56 19.14
C THR A 256 1.87 -23.76 18.14
N ALA A 257 1.64 -23.98 16.84
CA ALA A 257 2.22 -23.15 15.79
C ALA A 257 1.77 -21.69 15.92
N LYS A 258 2.58 -20.76 15.42
CA LYS A 258 2.23 -19.35 15.27
C LYS A 258 2.17 -18.99 13.80
N THR A 259 1.28 -18.06 13.48
CA THR A 259 1.00 -17.65 12.10
C THR A 259 1.94 -16.55 11.65
N ASP A 260 2.31 -16.56 10.37
CA ASP A 260 2.98 -15.49 9.66
C ASP A 260 1.99 -14.87 8.64
N ASN A 261 1.87 -13.55 8.59
CA ASN A 261 0.81 -12.90 7.82
C ASN A 261 1.29 -11.95 6.71
N HIS A 262 2.57 -11.98 6.33
CA HIS A 262 3.11 -11.03 5.32
C HIS A 262 2.30 -11.05 4.01
N THR A 263 1.87 -12.23 3.54
CA THR A 263 1.06 -12.35 2.32
C THR A 263 -0.34 -11.71 2.50
N PHE A 264 -1.02 -11.96 3.62
CA PHE A 264 -2.33 -11.36 3.87
C PHE A 264 -2.24 -9.84 4.05
N ILE A 265 -1.15 -9.36 4.66
CA ILE A 265 -0.84 -7.94 4.81
C ILE A 265 -0.62 -7.29 3.44
N HIS A 266 0.19 -7.89 2.56
CA HIS A 266 0.40 -7.40 1.20
C HIS A 266 -0.92 -7.25 0.43
N GLU A 267 -1.74 -8.30 0.43
CA GLU A 267 -3.03 -8.29 -0.27
C GLU A 267 -4.00 -7.26 0.30
N THR A 268 -3.97 -7.03 1.61
CA THR A 268 -4.77 -5.99 2.26
C THR A 268 -4.36 -4.59 1.82
N GLY A 269 -3.07 -4.37 1.51
CA GLY A 269 -2.59 -3.11 0.93
C GLY A 269 -3.31 -2.78 -0.38
N HIS A 270 -3.54 -3.78 -1.23
CA HIS A 270 -4.36 -3.61 -2.43
C HIS A 270 -5.84 -3.40 -2.14
N MET A 271 -6.38 -4.01 -1.08
CA MET A 271 -7.77 -3.76 -0.68
C MET A 271 -7.98 -2.30 -0.26
N MET A 272 -6.96 -1.63 0.27
CA MET A 272 -6.94 -0.19 0.54
C MET A 272 -6.52 0.68 -0.67
N GLY A 273 -6.34 0.06 -1.84
CA GLY A 273 -6.11 0.73 -3.12
C GLY A 273 -4.66 0.82 -3.58
N LEU A 274 -3.66 0.34 -2.82
CA LEU A 274 -2.25 0.43 -3.23
C LEU A 274 -1.95 -0.45 -4.45
N ASP A 275 -0.98 -0.01 -5.27
CA ASP A 275 -0.47 -0.78 -6.41
C ASP A 275 0.70 -1.69 -6.00
N ASP A 276 0.96 -2.71 -6.81
CA ASP A 276 2.19 -3.50 -6.74
C ASP A 276 3.39 -2.65 -7.18
N TYR A 277 4.48 -2.65 -6.40
CA TYR A 277 5.70 -1.89 -6.71
C TYR A 277 6.80 -2.73 -7.35
N TYR A 278 6.64 -4.05 -7.45
CA TYR A 278 7.44 -4.87 -8.35
C TYR A 278 7.00 -4.69 -9.81
N SER A 279 7.88 -5.13 -10.72
CA SER A 279 7.50 -5.33 -12.11
C SER A 279 6.98 -6.75 -12.35
N TYR A 280 5.79 -6.88 -12.95
CA TYR A 280 5.28 -8.14 -13.51
C TYR A 280 5.98 -8.51 -14.83
N ASP A 281 6.67 -7.55 -15.45
CA ASP A 281 7.25 -7.69 -16.79
C ASP A 281 8.77 -7.96 -16.73
N ARG A 282 9.28 -8.46 -15.61
CA ARG A 282 10.71 -8.77 -15.41
C ARG A 282 11.26 -9.72 -16.48
N ALA A 283 10.47 -10.70 -16.90
CA ALA A 283 10.84 -11.63 -17.98
C ALA A 283 11.03 -10.93 -19.34
N SER A 284 10.40 -9.76 -19.51
CA SER A 284 10.53 -8.90 -20.69
C SER A 284 11.62 -7.82 -20.55
N GLY A 285 12.44 -7.91 -19.49
CA GLY A 285 13.55 -6.98 -19.22
C GLY A 285 13.14 -5.68 -18.53
N ASP A 286 11.93 -5.59 -17.99
CA ASP A 286 11.54 -4.48 -17.13
C ASP A 286 12.14 -4.64 -15.71
N PHE A 287 12.44 -3.52 -15.05
CA PHE A 287 13.08 -3.51 -13.73
C PHE A 287 12.09 -3.09 -12.63
N GLY A 288 12.35 -3.52 -11.39
CA GLY A 288 11.56 -3.12 -10.21
C GLY A 288 12.06 -1.79 -9.65
N GLY A 289 11.15 -0.96 -9.12
CA GLY A 289 11.49 0.38 -8.65
C GLY A 289 12.16 0.43 -7.27
N LEU A 290 11.89 -0.54 -6.39
CA LEU A 290 12.32 -0.48 -4.98
C LEU A 290 13.31 -1.58 -4.59
N GLY A 291 13.66 -2.47 -5.52
CA GLY A 291 14.59 -3.57 -5.26
C GLY A 291 14.07 -4.59 -4.24
N GLY A 292 12.75 -4.75 -4.12
CA GLY A 292 12.12 -5.73 -3.23
C GLY A 292 12.01 -5.31 -1.77
N LEU A 293 12.41 -4.10 -1.37
CA LEU A 293 12.38 -3.68 0.04
C LEU A 293 11.18 -2.77 0.35
N ASP A 294 9.98 -3.33 0.17
CA ASP A 294 8.70 -2.74 0.55
C ASP A 294 7.61 -3.81 0.66
N MET A 295 6.62 -3.59 1.53
CA MET A 295 5.47 -4.48 1.68
C MET A 295 4.70 -4.67 0.36
N MET A 296 4.56 -3.64 -0.48
CA MET A 296 3.91 -3.74 -1.80
C MET A 296 4.87 -4.14 -2.94
N ASP A 297 6.16 -4.34 -2.66
CA ASP A 297 7.09 -4.96 -3.61
C ASP A 297 7.15 -6.46 -3.30
N TYR A 298 7.80 -6.86 -2.22
CA TYR A 298 8.14 -8.27 -1.93
C TYR A 298 7.70 -8.70 -0.53
N ASN A 299 6.58 -8.16 -0.05
CA ASN A 299 5.94 -8.53 1.21
C ASN A 299 6.86 -8.37 2.45
N VAL A 300 7.87 -7.51 2.41
CA VAL A 300 8.84 -7.34 3.51
C VAL A 300 8.77 -5.96 4.12
N GLY A 301 8.91 -5.92 5.44
CA GLY A 301 8.96 -4.72 6.26
C GLY A 301 7.63 -3.98 6.30
N ASP A 302 7.72 -2.66 6.38
CA ASP A 302 6.57 -1.76 6.43
C ASP A 302 6.30 -1.14 5.03
N HIS A 303 5.16 -0.48 4.88
CA HIS A 303 4.88 0.40 3.75
C HIS A 303 5.84 1.61 3.70
N ASN A 304 6.30 2.00 2.51
CA ASN A 304 7.08 3.24 2.34
C ASN A 304 6.25 4.52 2.59
N GLY A 305 6.96 5.65 2.69
CA GLY A 305 6.33 6.96 2.95
C GLY A 305 5.33 7.43 1.88
N TYR A 306 5.45 6.98 0.62
CA TYR A 306 4.44 7.28 -0.39
C TYR A 306 3.14 6.54 -0.09
N SER A 307 3.18 5.22 0.10
CA SER A 307 1.99 4.43 0.46
C SER A 307 1.30 4.95 1.71
N LYS A 308 2.06 5.19 2.79
CA LYS A 308 1.51 5.71 4.05
C LYS A 308 0.88 7.10 3.89
N TRP A 309 1.42 7.94 3.00
CA TRP A 309 0.82 9.24 2.68
C TRP A 309 -0.48 9.07 1.89
N MET A 310 -0.49 8.23 0.86
CA MET A 310 -1.68 7.96 0.03
C MET A 310 -2.84 7.37 0.84
N LEU A 311 -2.54 6.55 1.84
CA LEU A 311 -3.51 5.98 2.77
C LEU A 311 -3.95 6.95 3.88
N GLY A 312 -3.44 8.17 3.90
CA GLY A 312 -3.86 9.21 4.85
C GLY A 312 -3.32 9.01 6.28
N TRP A 313 -2.25 8.23 6.46
CA TRP A 313 -1.72 7.94 7.80
C TRP A 313 -0.83 9.05 8.35
N PHE A 314 -0.23 9.85 7.46
CA PHE A 314 0.49 11.06 7.81
C PHE A 314 0.55 12.04 6.62
N HIS A 315 0.87 13.30 6.88
CA HIS A 315 1.07 14.33 5.85
C HIS A 315 2.55 14.70 5.77
N PRO A 316 3.27 14.66 4.64
CA PRO A 316 4.68 15.03 4.62
C PRO A 316 4.92 16.55 4.75
N GLN A 317 6.19 16.92 4.86
CA GLN A 317 6.65 18.32 4.89
C GLN A 317 7.12 18.78 3.50
N LEU A 318 6.48 19.81 2.96
CA LEU A 318 6.87 20.43 1.69
C LEU A 318 8.08 21.35 1.89
N ILE A 319 9.15 21.16 1.11
CA ILE A 319 10.31 22.07 1.12
C ILE A 319 9.98 23.35 0.33
N VAL A 320 10.14 24.51 0.97
CA VAL A 320 9.75 25.82 0.40
C VAL A 320 10.88 26.86 0.41
N SER A 321 11.95 26.65 1.18
CA SER A 321 13.14 27.51 1.15
C SER A 321 14.41 26.75 1.55
N GLU A 322 15.56 27.40 1.38
CA GLU A 322 16.84 26.91 1.90
C GLU A 322 16.84 26.90 3.44
N GLY A 323 17.63 26.03 4.05
CA GLY A 323 17.72 25.88 5.50
C GLY A 323 17.85 24.42 5.93
N GLU A 324 17.68 24.15 7.22
CA GLU A 324 17.76 22.79 7.78
C GLU A 324 16.37 22.29 8.22
N VAL A 325 16.16 20.99 8.09
CA VAL A 325 15.01 20.25 8.63
C VAL A 325 15.53 18.98 9.30
N THR A 326 14.96 18.63 10.45
CA THR A 326 15.21 17.34 11.10
C THR A 326 13.99 16.44 10.90
N LEU A 327 14.20 15.26 10.33
CA LEU A 327 13.21 14.20 10.22
C LEU A 327 13.37 13.19 11.34
N LYS A 328 12.25 12.71 11.87
CA LYS A 328 12.23 11.54 12.74
C LYS A 328 12.10 10.24 11.94
N PRO A 329 12.46 9.07 12.51
CA PRO A 329 12.29 7.79 11.85
C PRO A 329 10.84 7.55 11.41
N ILE A 330 10.67 7.14 10.16
CA ILE A 330 9.34 6.86 9.61
C ILE A 330 8.69 5.67 10.32
N ALA A 331 9.48 4.71 10.79
CA ALA A 331 8.99 3.51 11.48
C ALA A 331 8.11 3.81 12.71
N THR A 332 8.25 4.98 13.32
CA THR A 332 7.57 5.33 14.59
C THR A 332 6.85 6.68 14.60
N ASN A 333 7.16 7.60 13.67
CA ASN A 333 6.67 8.98 13.75
C ASN A 333 5.86 9.47 12.54
N GLY A 334 5.90 8.79 11.39
CA GLY A 334 5.25 9.28 10.16
C GLY A 334 5.79 10.62 9.71
N ASP A 335 7.08 10.69 9.41
CA ASP A 335 7.77 11.94 9.03
C ASP A 335 8.56 11.76 7.74
N ALA A 336 8.30 12.63 6.77
CA ALA A 336 8.95 12.63 5.46
C ALA A 336 8.95 14.04 4.86
N LEU A 337 9.86 14.30 3.92
CA LEU A 337 9.95 15.54 3.15
C LEU A 337 9.55 15.29 1.70
N VAL A 338 8.98 16.31 1.07
CA VAL A 338 8.63 16.28 -0.36
C VAL A 338 9.22 17.48 -1.08
N ILE A 339 9.86 17.20 -2.22
CA ILE A 339 10.37 18.19 -3.16
C ILE A 339 9.66 17.97 -4.51
N PRO A 340 8.61 18.74 -4.82
CA PRO A 340 7.85 18.55 -6.04
C PRO A 340 8.52 19.19 -7.26
N ALA A 341 8.31 18.57 -8.42
CA ALA A 341 8.64 19.17 -9.71
C ALA A 341 7.89 20.49 -9.92
N ASN A 342 6.62 20.50 -9.49
CA ASN A 342 5.77 21.67 -9.41
C ASN A 342 4.66 21.41 -8.38
N TRP A 343 4.55 22.24 -7.34
CA TRP A 343 3.49 22.07 -6.34
C TRP A 343 2.19 22.71 -6.82
N THR A 344 1.18 21.89 -7.13
CA THR A 344 -0.16 22.36 -7.53
C THR A 344 -1.22 22.16 -6.44
N GLY A 345 -0.81 21.73 -5.24
CA GLY A 345 -1.73 21.34 -4.16
C GLY A 345 -2.36 19.96 -4.41
N ASN A 346 -1.63 19.04 -5.04
CA ASN A 346 -2.14 17.70 -5.35
C ASN A 346 -1.09 16.64 -4.97
N VAL A 347 -1.52 15.63 -4.23
CA VAL A 347 -0.71 14.43 -3.91
C VAL A 347 -0.37 13.63 -5.17
N ASN A 348 -1.19 13.77 -6.21
CA ASN A 348 -1.01 13.13 -7.52
C ASN A 348 -0.11 13.99 -8.42
N SER A 349 1.15 14.13 -8.02
CA SER A 349 2.16 14.96 -8.66
C SER A 349 3.45 14.17 -8.91
N GLU A 350 4.42 14.80 -9.55
CA GLU A 350 5.77 14.26 -9.66
C GLU A 350 6.68 14.93 -8.61
N TYR A 351 7.38 14.14 -7.80
CA TYR A 351 8.20 14.65 -6.69
C TYR A 351 9.29 13.68 -6.23
N LEU A 352 10.24 14.21 -5.47
CA LEU A 352 11.11 13.42 -4.59
C LEU A 352 10.45 13.32 -3.22
N LEU A 353 10.37 12.11 -2.67
CA LEU A 353 9.99 11.83 -1.29
C LEU A 353 11.21 11.35 -0.52
N ILE A 354 11.49 11.97 0.63
CA ILE A 354 12.67 11.68 1.45
C ILE A 354 12.18 11.25 2.82
N ASP A 355 12.55 10.05 3.26
CA ASP A 355 12.25 9.57 4.61
C ASP A 355 13.49 9.04 5.33
N TYR A 356 13.39 8.97 6.66
CA TYR A 356 14.44 8.42 7.49
C TYR A 356 14.07 7.00 7.94
N TYR A 357 14.80 6.02 7.41
CA TYR A 357 14.65 4.62 7.73
C TYR A 357 15.52 4.22 8.94
N THR A 358 14.94 3.42 9.83
CA THR A 358 15.66 2.69 10.88
C THR A 358 15.17 1.23 10.93
N PRO A 359 16.06 0.25 11.22
CA PRO A 359 15.70 -1.17 11.33
C PRO A 359 15.01 -1.46 12.66
N GLU A 360 13.87 -0.80 12.90
CA GLU A 360 13.08 -0.86 14.13
C GLU A 360 11.59 -1.07 13.81
N ASN A 361 10.81 -1.36 14.85
CA ASN A 361 9.36 -1.61 14.73
C ASN A 361 9.07 -2.69 13.67
N LEU A 362 8.15 -2.43 12.72
CA LEU A 362 7.76 -3.37 11.67
C LEU A 362 8.92 -3.81 10.77
N PHE A 363 9.97 -2.99 10.62
CA PHE A 363 11.13 -3.38 9.83
C PHE A 363 12.05 -4.37 10.55
N LYS A 364 12.00 -4.44 11.89
CA LYS A 364 13.03 -5.12 12.69
C LYS A 364 13.19 -6.60 12.32
N TYR A 365 12.09 -7.32 12.21
CA TYR A 365 12.11 -8.75 11.94
C TYR A 365 12.75 -9.04 10.58
N ASP A 366 12.31 -8.33 9.55
CA ASP A 366 12.83 -8.52 8.19
C ASP A 366 14.22 -7.93 7.97
N SER A 367 14.67 -7.00 8.82
CA SER A 367 16.08 -6.58 8.88
C SER A 367 16.99 -7.66 9.48
N ASP A 368 16.49 -8.45 10.42
CA ASP A 368 17.26 -9.52 11.07
C ASP A 368 17.23 -10.82 10.27
N PHE A 369 16.15 -11.07 9.54
CA PHE A 369 15.89 -12.34 8.88
C PHE A 369 15.15 -12.12 7.56
N SER A 370 15.38 -12.95 6.54
CA SER A 370 14.50 -12.96 5.38
C SER A 370 13.13 -13.57 5.72
N TYR A 371 12.04 -12.95 5.24
CA TYR A 371 10.66 -13.45 5.39
C TYR A 371 10.54 -14.94 5.02
N SER A 372 10.78 -15.29 3.75
CA SER A 372 10.67 -16.68 3.26
C SER A 372 11.55 -16.90 2.03
N GLY A 373 11.92 -18.15 1.74
CA GLY A 373 12.54 -18.56 0.47
C GLY A 373 13.59 -17.60 -0.10
N ALA A 374 13.26 -16.98 -1.24
CA ALA A 374 14.12 -16.03 -1.96
C ALA A 374 13.75 -14.54 -1.72
N TYR A 375 12.85 -14.26 -0.79
CA TYR A 375 12.52 -12.89 -0.40
C TYR A 375 13.74 -12.22 0.25
N PRO A 376 14.01 -10.94 -0.07
CA PRO A 376 15.19 -10.26 0.43
C PRO A 376 15.07 -9.94 1.91
N GLN A 377 16.22 -9.85 2.59
CA GLN A 377 16.30 -9.25 3.91
C GLN A 377 16.22 -7.73 3.77
N PHE A 378 15.47 -7.06 4.66
CA PHE A 378 15.39 -5.60 4.72
C PHE A 378 16.74 -4.99 5.14
N TYR A 379 16.89 -3.68 4.94
CA TYR A 379 18.12 -2.97 5.32
C TYR A 379 18.51 -3.19 6.78
N SER A 380 19.80 -3.36 7.05
CA SER A 380 20.30 -3.65 8.41
C SER A 380 20.82 -2.41 9.15
N ILE A 381 20.95 -1.29 8.46
CA ILE A 381 21.47 -0.03 9.02
C ILE A 381 20.47 1.12 8.84
N PRO A 382 20.47 2.13 9.73
CA PRO A 382 19.70 3.34 9.50
C PRO A 382 20.23 4.10 8.28
N GLY A 383 19.35 4.84 7.62
CA GLY A 383 19.72 5.64 6.46
C GLY A 383 18.57 6.44 5.89
N VAL A 384 18.88 7.43 5.04
CA VAL A 384 17.86 8.19 4.32
C VAL A 384 17.54 7.50 3.01
N ARG A 385 16.24 7.27 2.77
CA ARG A 385 15.73 6.80 1.47
C ARG A 385 15.22 7.99 0.69
N VAL A 386 15.52 8.00 -0.60
CA VAL A 386 15.05 9.02 -1.54
C VAL A 386 14.29 8.30 -2.63
N PHE A 387 13.00 8.56 -2.74
CA PHE A 387 12.13 8.00 -3.77
C PHE A 387 11.80 9.07 -4.80
N HIS A 388 11.94 8.74 -6.08
CA HIS A 388 11.26 9.47 -7.15
C HIS A 388 9.86 8.88 -7.31
N VAL A 389 8.85 9.70 -7.12
CA VAL A 389 7.43 9.34 -7.30
C VAL A 389 6.87 10.10 -8.50
N ASP A 390 6.16 9.38 -9.36
CA ASP A 390 5.37 9.91 -10.46
C ASP A 390 3.91 9.46 -10.33
N SER A 391 3.18 10.07 -9.39
CA SER A 391 1.77 9.80 -9.14
C SER A 391 0.84 10.69 -9.98
N ARG A 392 1.36 11.32 -11.04
CA ARG A 392 0.57 12.26 -11.86
C ARG A 392 -0.67 11.58 -12.42
N THR A 393 -1.82 12.20 -12.16
CA THR A 393 -3.10 11.75 -12.70
C THR A 393 -3.31 12.25 -14.11
N GLY A 394 -3.87 11.39 -14.96
CA GLY A 394 -4.28 11.75 -16.31
C GLY A 394 -5.66 11.24 -16.65
N TYR A 395 -6.24 11.82 -17.70
CA TYR A 395 -7.46 11.32 -18.30
C TYR A 395 -7.13 10.17 -19.27
N VAL A 396 -7.81 9.04 -19.08
CA VAL A 396 -7.70 7.84 -19.89
C VAL A 396 -9.00 7.67 -20.67
N GLN A 397 -8.90 7.69 -21.99
CA GLN A 397 -10.03 7.50 -22.89
C GLN A 397 -10.35 6.01 -23.05
N ILE A 398 -11.64 5.67 -23.05
CA ILE A 398 -12.15 4.33 -23.38
C ILE A 398 -12.45 4.28 -24.87
N ASN A 399 -11.72 3.44 -25.61
CA ASN A 399 -11.92 3.23 -27.04
C ASN A 399 -12.75 1.96 -27.32
N GLY A 400 -12.76 1.03 -26.36
CA GLY A 400 -13.54 -0.20 -26.37
C GLY A 400 -13.28 -1.04 -25.11
N PRO A 401 -13.91 -2.21 -24.97
CA PRO A 401 -13.66 -3.10 -23.84
C PRO A 401 -12.17 -3.52 -23.78
N GLY A 402 -11.47 -3.08 -22.73
CA GLY A 402 -10.04 -3.35 -22.55
C GLY A 402 -9.10 -2.54 -23.45
N ASP A 403 -9.62 -1.59 -24.23
CA ASP A 403 -8.83 -0.70 -25.08
C ASP A 403 -8.89 0.73 -24.53
N TYR A 404 -7.76 1.17 -24.00
CA TYR A 404 -7.62 2.44 -23.28
C TYR A 404 -6.44 3.24 -23.84
N SER A 405 -6.60 4.56 -23.92
CA SER A 405 -5.51 5.45 -24.34
C SER A 405 -5.39 6.66 -23.41
N PHE A 406 -4.19 6.89 -22.88
CA PHE A 406 -3.87 8.13 -22.19
C PHE A 406 -4.03 9.35 -23.12
N SER A 407 -4.77 10.34 -22.63
CA SER A 407 -5.01 11.61 -23.33
C SER A 407 -4.04 12.69 -22.87
N ASN A 408 -4.13 13.07 -21.59
CA ASN A 408 -3.34 14.16 -21.01
C ASN A 408 -3.34 14.09 -19.48
N TYR A 409 -2.31 14.67 -18.87
CA TYR A 409 -2.28 14.91 -17.43
C TYR A 409 -3.32 15.97 -17.03
N VAL A 410 -3.84 15.84 -15.81
CA VAL A 410 -4.85 16.73 -15.24
C VAL A 410 -4.57 17.00 -13.76
N ASP A 411 -4.96 18.19 -13.29
CA ASP A 411 -4.85 18.55 -11.86
C ASP A 411 -6.11 18.22 -11.05
N ASN A 412 -7.24 17.94 -11.72
CA ASN A 412 -8.53 17.66 -11.10
C ASN A 412 -9.14 16.39 -11.70
N VAL A 413 -9.84 15.63 -10.87
CA VAL A 413 -10.58 14.43 -11.26
C VAL A 413 -12.08 14.68 -11.23
N GLY A 414 -12.81 13.89 -12.01
CA GLY A 414 -14.26 13.83 -11.99
C GLY A 414 -14.73 12.37 -12.06
N PRO A 415 -16.04 12.11 -12.02
CA PRO A 415 -16.55 10.75 -12.11
C PRO A 415 -16.22 10.10 -13.46
N MET A 416 -16.02 8.78 -13.45
CA MET A 416 -15.93 7.97 -14.67
C MET A 416 -17.16 8.17 -15.56
N THR A 417 -16.93 8.19 -16.87
CA THR A 417 -17.98 8.26 -17.89
C THR A 417 -17.83 7.11 -18.88
N SER A 418 -18.82 6.92 -19.75
CA SER A 418 -18.70 5.98 -20.87
C SER A 418 -17.56 6.28 -21.84
N SER A 419 -16.98 7.49 -21.78
CA SER A 419 -15.92 7.94 -22.69
C SER A 419 -14.52 7.88 -22.06
N GLY A 420 -14.40 7.70 -20.75
CA GLY A 420 -13.11 7.71 -20.07
C GLY A 420 -13.20 7.91 -18.56
N PHE A 421 -12.03 7.83 -17.92
CA PHE A 421 -11.83 7.88 -16.48
C PHE A 421 -10.48 8.54 -16.13
N TYR A 422 -10.19 8.73 -14.85
CA TYR A 422 -8.99 9.41 -14.36
C TYR A 422 -8.12 8.46 -13.56
N ALA A 423 -6.86 8.26 -13.94
CA ALA A 423 -5.98 7.33 -13.21
C ALA A 423 -4.58 7.91 -13.04
N ILE A 424 -3.84 7.40 -12.06
CA ILE A 424 -2.39 7.53 -12.03
C ILE A 424 -1.84 6.84 -13.28
N ILE A 425 -1.01 7.55 -14.05
CA ILE A 425 -0.61 7.09 -15.38
C ILE A 425 0.61 6.17 -15.33
N ALA A 426 1.60 6.50 -14.51
CA ALA A 426 2.78 5.67 -14.32
C ALA A 426 2.45 4.44 -13.45
N ALA A 427 3.18 3.35 -13.69
CA ALA A 427 3.07 2.12 -12.90
C ALA A 427 4.46 1.47 -12.82
N ASN A 428 4.70 0.66 -11.79
CA ASN A 428 5.97 -0.06 -11.67
C ASN A 428 6.15 -1.19 -12.69
N SER A 429 5.07 -1.55 -13.41
CA SER A 429 5.06 -2.50 -14.52
C SER A 429 4.65 -1.85 -15.84
N VAL A 430 5.43 -2.10 -16.90
CA VAL A 430 5.16 -1.63 -18.27
C VAL A 430 3.80 -2.07 -18.81
N SER A 431 3.29 -3.23 -18.40
CA SER A 431 1.99 -3.78 -18.80
C SER A 431 0.81 -3.15 -18.04
N ARG A 432 1.06 -2.40 -16.96
CA ARG A 432 0.02 -1.83 -16.09
C ARG A 432 -0.10 -0.30 -16.16
N THR A 433 0.81 0.36 -16.86
CA THR A 433 0.72 1.81 -17.10
C THR A 433 -0.27 2.15 -18.21
N PHE A 434 -0.91 3.33 -18.11
CA PHE A 434 -1.76 3.87 -19.17
C PHE A 434 -1.01 4.66 -20.24
N HIS A 435 0.32 4.83 -20.10
CA HIS A 435 1.11 5.48 -21.14
C HIS A 435 1.04 4.74 -22.46
N THR A 436 0.89 5.47 -23.56
CA THR A 436 0.89 4.92 -24.92
C THR A 436 2.27 4.99 -25.57
N ASP A 437 3.12 5.93 -25.15
CA ASP A 437 4.49 6.10 -25.62
C ASP A 437 5.44 5.04 -25.03
N SER A 438 6.22 4.37 -25.88
CA SER A 438 7.09 3.26 -25.48
C SER A 438 8.21 3.65 -24.52
N THR A 439 8.64 4.91 -24.51
CA THR A 439 9.65 5.42 -23.59
C THR A 439 9.03 5.77 -22.24
N MET A 440 7.85 6.41 -22.26
CA MET A 440 7.12 6.78 -21.04
C MET A 440 6.55 5.58 -20.31
N LYS A 441 6.27 4.47 -21.02
CA LYS A 441 5.83 3.22 -20.41
C LYS A 441 6.80 2.65 -19.35
N LYS A 442 8.07 3.07 -19.39
CA LYS A 442 9.09 2.66 -18.41
C LYS A 442 9.14 3.55 -17.17
N TRP A 443 8.36 4.64 -17.14
CA TRP A 443 8.29 5.51 -15.97
C TRP A 443 7.61 4.76 -14.83
N LYS A 444 8.32 4.68 -13.70
CA LYS A 444 7.85 4.00 -12.50
C LYS A 444 6.96 4.94 -11.71
N LEU A 445 5.90 4.38 -11.11
CA LEU A 445 5.11 5.11 -10.13
C LEU A 445 6.00 5.51 -8.94
N ILE A 446 6.82 4.59 -8.48
CA ILE A 446 7.82 4.84 -7.43
C ILE A 446 9.14 4.14 -7.75
N GLN A 447 10.24 4.85 -7.59
CA GLN A 447 11.60 4.33 -7.77
C GLN A 447 12.52 4.86 -6.66
N MET A 448 13.30 3.99 -6.03
CA MET A 448 14.37 4.42 -5.12
C MET A 448 15.55 4.98 -5.93
N LEU A 449 16.03 6.15 -5.53
CA LEU A 449 17.26 6.75 -6.03
C LEU A 449 18.41 6.36 -5.10
N GLU A 450 19.42 5.71 -5.67
CA GLU A 450 20.58 5.21 -4.91
C GLU A 450 21.54 6.35 -4.59
N ARG A 451 22.13 6.36 -3.38
CA ARG A 451 22.99 7.46 -2.89
C ARG A 451 24.14 7.88 -3.82
N ASP A 452 24.63 6.95 -4.63
CA ASP A 452 25.77 7.15 -5.54
C ASP A 452 25.35 7.30 -7.01
N GLY A 453 24.04 7.28 -7.30
CA GLY A 453 23.49 7.48 -8.64
C GLY A 453 23.81 6.37 -9.65
N GLN A 454 24.20 5.17 -9.18
CA GLN A 454 24.59 4.08 -10.08
C GLN A 454 23.41 3.38 -10.75
N ASN A 455 22.17 3.58 -10.28
CA ASN A 455 20.95 2.96 -10.82
C ASN A 455 21.08 1.44 -11.01
N ARG A 456 21.73 0.75 -10.06
CA ARG A 456 21.84 -0.71 -10.02
C ARG A 456 20.47 -1.39 -10.06
N LEU A 457 19.43 -0.76 -9.52
CA LEU A 457 18.05 -1.26 -9.57
C LEU A 457 17.45 -1.31 -10.98
N GLU A 458 18.04 -0.63 -11.98
CA GLU A 458 17.62 -0.77 -13.38
C GLU A 458 18.03 -2.11 -14.01
N GLY A 459 18.81 -2.93 -13.30
CA GLY A 459 19.15 -4.30 -13.69
C GLY A 459 18.02 -5.31 -13.43
N SER A 460 17.93 -6.36 -14.25
CA SER A 460 16.97 -7.43 -14.03
C SER A 460 17.28 -8.16 -12.72
N MET A 461 16.29 -8.24 -11.81
CA MET A 461 16.40 -8.94 -10.51
C MET A 461 17.34 -8.28 -9.49
N ALA A 462 17.65 -6.99 -9.64
CA ALA A 462 18.40 -6.26 -8.63
C ALA A 462 17.59 -6.16 -7.32
N ILE A 463 18.28 -6.40 -6.20
CA ILE A 463 17.76 -6.26 -4.85
C ILE A 463 18.43 -5.04 -4.20
N ALA A 464 17.66 -4.26 -3.45
CA ALA A 464 18.20 -3.11 -2.75
C ALA A 464 19.04 -3.54 -1.54
N THR A 465 20.10 -2.78 -1.25
CA THR A 465 21.09 -3.10 -0.22
C THR A 465 21.46 -1.86 0.59
N ASP A 466 22.05 -2.06 1.77
CA ASP A 466 22.43 -0.98 2.70
C ASP A 466 23.31 0.12 2.08
N ASP A 467 24.12 -0.23 1.07
CA ASP A 467 24.99 0.70 0.35
C ASP A 467 24.23 1.68 -0.56
N MET A 468 22.91 1.52 -0.73
CA MET A 468 22.06 2.43 -1.48
C MET A 468 21.48 3.56 -0.61
N LEU A 469 21.46 3.40 0.72
CA LEU A 469 20.90 4.37 1.66
C LEU A 469 21.82 5.58 1.85
N PHE A 470 21.29 6.79 1.72
CA PHE A 470 22.05 8.03 1.98
C PHE A 470 22.45 8.11 3.46
N GLN A 471 23.71 8.46 3.69
CA GLN A 471 24.34 8.56 5.01
C GLN A 471 24.76 10.01 5.29
N ALA A 472 25.13 10.30 6.54
CA ALA A 472 25.68 11.61 6.89
C ALA A 472 26.92 11.94 6.03
N GLY A 473 26.92 13.14 5.44
CA GLY A 473 27.90 13.62 4.47
C GLY A 473 27.50 13.43 3.00
N ASP A 474 26.50 12.59 2.70
CA ASP A 474 26.02 12.41 1.34
C ASP A 474 25.20 13.62 0.86
N THR A 475 25.23 13.86 -0.46
CA THR A 475 24.54 14.99 -1.09
C THR A 475 23.72 14.56 -2.30
N PHE A 476 22.69 15.33 -2.62
CA PHE A 476 21.88 15.17 -3.82
C PHE A 476 21.86 16.47 -4.63
N GLY A 477 22.09 16.37 -5.94
CA GLY A 477 22.11 17.51 -6.86
C GLY A 477 23.43 18.30 -6.86
N VAL A 478 24.47 17.80 -6.21
CA VAL A 478 25.80 18.45 -6.11
C VAL A 478 26.82 17.73 -6.98
N THR A 479 27.25 16.55 -6.54
CA THR A 479 28.15 15.65 -7.28
C THR A 479 27.35 14.52 -7.91
N THR A 480 26.62 13.79 -7.07
CA THR A 480 25.60 12.82 -7.50
C THR A 480 24.33 13.56 -7.88
N PHE A 481 23.65 13.12 -8.94
CA PHE A 481 22.41 13.71 -9.44
C PHE A 481 22.51 15.20 -9.86
N ALA A 482 23.71 15.69 -10.17
CA ALA A 482 23.94 17.11 -10.49
C ALA A 482 23.05 17.66 -11.62
N ASP A 483 22.81 16.84 -12.65
CA ASP A 483 21.97 17.16 -13.81
C ASP A 483 20.63 16.41 -13.81
N TRP A 484 20.24 15.83 -12.67
CA TRP A 484 19.00 15.06 -12.58
C TRP A 484 17.78 15.95 -12.79
N LYS A 485 16.79 15.41 -13.51
CA LYS A 485 15.55 16.10 -13.83
C LYS A 485 14.37 15.18 -13.60
N PHE A 486 13.25 15.81 -13.23
CA PHE A 486 11.95 15.17 -13.28
C PHE A 486 11.62 14.73 -14.71
N ARG A 487 10.75 13.72 -14.89
CA ARG A 487 10.24 13.22 -16.17
C ARG A 487 9.59 14.32 -17.00
N GLY A 488 9.00 15.33 -16.36
CA GLY A 488 8.51 16.54 -17.05
C GLY A 488 9.60 17.49 -17.55
N GLY A 489 10.87 17.22 -17.26
CA GLY A 489 12.04 18.00 -17.66
C GLY A 489 12.45 19.12 -16.70
N GLN A 490 11.72 19.30 -15.59
CA GLN A 490 12.03 20.29 -14.56
C GLN A 490 13.31 19.92 -13.80
N GLU A 491 14.09 20.93 -13.45
CA GLU A 491 15.22 20.80 -12.54
C GLU A 491 14.74 20.65 -11.09
N VAL A 492 15.58 20.05 -10.24
CA VAL A 492 15.25 19.92 -8.81
C VAL A 492 15.39 21.28 -8.14
N PRO A 493 14.32 21.81 -7.49
CA PRO A 493 14.32 23.18 -6.97
C PRO A 493 15.23 23.37 -5.75
N PHE A 494 15.57 22.26 -5.06
CA PHE A 494 16.46 22.25 -3.90
C PHE A 494 17.39 21.03 -3.95
N LYS A 495 18.68 21.28 -3.80
CA LYS A 495 19.71 20.30 -3.50
C LYS A 495 19.75 20.08 -1.99
N PHE A 496 20.36 18.99 -1.55
CA PHE A 496 20.52 18.75 -0.13
C PHE A 496 21.79 18.01 0.27
N GLU A 497 22.13 18.15 1.56
CA GLU A 497 23.19 17.43 2.27
C GLU A 497 22.60 16.81 3.53
N ILE A 498 22.90 15.54 3.79
CA ILE A 498 22.58 14.88 5.06
C ILE A 498 23.66 15.29 6.07
N THR A 499 23.38 16.19 7.01
CA THR A 499 24.41 16.78 7.86
C THR A 499 24.72 15.95 9.10
N SER A 500 23.70 15.27 9.66
CA SER A 500 23.87 14.41 10.83
C SER A 500 22.74 13.38 10.93
N MET A 501 23.03 12.21 11.49
CA MET A 501 22.06 11.14 11.70
C MET A 501 22.33 10.42 13.02
N ASN A 502 21.26 10.12 13.75
CA ASN A 502 21.25 9.28 14.94
C ASN A 502 19.90 8.56 15.07
N ALA A 503 19.74 7.72 16.09
CA ALA A 503 18.50 6.96 16.30
C ALA A 503 17.24 7.86 16.44
N GLU A 504 17.40 9.08 16.94
CA GLU A 504 16.30 10.02 17.16
C GLU A 504 15.88 10.78 15.89
N GLY A 505 16.76 10.89 14.90
CA GLY A 505 16.47 11.57 13.65
C GLY A 505 17.67 11.87 12.76
N VAL A 506 17.37 12.46 11.61
CA VAL A 506 18.33 12.92 10.62
C VAL A 506 18.11 14.39 10.31
N THR A 507 19.20 15.17 10.26
CA THR A 507 19.17 16.57 9.86
C THR A 507 19.62 16.69 8.41
N ILE A 508 18.83 17.41 7.62
CA ILE A 508 19.02 17.59 6.18
C ILE A 508 19.05 19.09 5.89
N LYS A 509 20.09 19.54 5.20
CA LYS A 509 20.27 20.93 4.79
C LYS A 509 19.93 21.11 3.32
N PHE A 510 19.00 22.00 3.02
CA PHE A 510 18.53 22.35 1.68
C PHE A 510 19.15 23.67 1.20
N PHE A 511 19.52 23.72 -0.08
CA PHE A 511 20.11 24.87 -0.76
C PHE A 511 19.85 24.80 -2.28
N LYS A 512 20.03 25.91 -3.01
CA LYS A 512 19.85 25.97 -4.47
C LYS A 512 21.10 25.60 -5.27
#